data_AF-A0A813LGQ4-F1
#
_entry.id   AF-A0A813LGQ4-F1
#
_cell.length_a   1.000
_cell.length_b   1.000
_cell.length_c   1.000
_cell.angle_alpha   90.00
_cell.angle_beta   90.00
_cell.angle_gamma   90.00
#
_symmetry.space_group_name_H-M   'P 1'
#
loop_
_entity.id
_entity.type
_entity.pdbx_description
1 polymer ?
#
loop_
_entity_poly.entity_id
_entity_poly.type
_entity_poly.pdbx_seq_one_letter_code
_entity_poly.pdbx_strand_id
1 'polypeptide(L)'
;SHMESAGLGGSFAEGANPSEVKSLQDNLRRFQEFKLELVELKMALREVQAKRGAIEAVETKMRYAKSQMDNLHDIVLRQKSIAGLWKPPTSSFERKRGEVNELEARLALLG
;
A
#
# COMPACT_ATOMS: atom_id res chain seq x y z
N SER A 1 -12.46 6.37 3.22
CA SER A 1 -13.60 7.08 2.58
C SER A 1 -14.91 6.43 3.01
N HIS A 2 -16.08 7.09 2.83
CA HIS A 2 -17.41 6.52 3.19
C HIS A 2 -17.68 5.15 2.52
N MET A 3 -17.07 4.87 1.37
CA MET A 3 -17.20 3.60 0.66
C MET A 3 -16.32 2.47 1.24
N GLU A 4 -15.17 2.79 1.85
CA GLU A 4 -14.33 1.81 2.55
C GLU A 4 -15.02 1.33 3.83
N SER A 5 -15.64 2.24 4.58
CA SER A 5 -16.44 1.91 5.77
C SER A 5 -17.73 1.13 5.45
N ALA A 6 -18.21 1.22 4.21
CA ALA A 6 -19.38 0.47 3.73
C ALA A 6 -19.03 -0.93 3.19
N GLY A 7 -17.77 -1.38 3.30
CA GLY A 7 -17.34 -2.71 2.84
C GLY A 7 -17.20 -2.85 1.32
N LEU A 8 -17.27 -1.75 0.57
CA LEU A 8 -17.22 -1.76 -0.90
C LEU A 8 -15.78 -1.80 -1.45
N GLY A 9 -14.78 -1.57 -0.59
CA GLY A 9 -13.34 -1.57 -0.90
C GLY A 9 -12.67 -2.94 -0.88
N GLY A 10 -13.48 -4.00 -0.96
CA GLY A 10 -13.08 -5.39 -0.77
C GLY A 10 -13.12 -5.78 0.71
N SER A 11 -13.42 -7.06 0.97
CA SER A 11 -13.63 -7.57 2.32
C SER A 11 -13.26 -9.04 2.41
N PHE A 12 -13.06 -9.56 3.62
CA PHE A 12 -12.91 -10.99 3.82
C PHE A 12 -14.23 -11.69 3.48
N ALA A 13 -14.15 -12.85 2.84
CA ALA A 13 -15.33 -13.64 2.58
C ALA A 13 -15.92 -14.18 3.89
N GLU A 14 -17.22 -14.41 3.89
CA GLU A 14 -17.92 -14.98 5.05
C GLU A 14 -17.50 -16.44 5.21
N GLY A 15 -17.07 -16.82 6.42
CA GLY A 15 -16.53 -18.16 6.69
C GLY A 15 -15.07 -18.37 6.25
N ALA A 16 -14.35 -17.33 5.83
CA ALA A 16 -12.92 -17.43 5.54
C ALA A 16 -12.14 -17.99 6.74
N ASN A 17 -11.11 -18.80 6.46
CA ASN A 17 -10.30 -19.41 7.52
C ASN A 17 -9.63 -18.32 8.37
N PRO A 18 -9.85 -18.30 9.71
CA PRO A 18 -9.30 -17.25 10.57
C PRO A 18 -7.78 -17.10 10.51
N SER A 19 -7.05 -18.19 10.28
CA SER A 19 -5.59 -18.15 10.16
C SER A 19 -5.13 -17.46 8.87
N GLU A 20 -5.83 -17.68 7.76
CA GLU A 20 -5.56 -17.03 6.47
C GLU A 20 -5.97 -15.55 6.51
N VAL A 21 -7.10 -15.24 7.14
CA VAL A 21 -7.53 -13.86 7.41
C VAL A 21 -6.46 -13.11 8.18
N LYS A 22 -6.00 -13.68 9.31
CA LYS A 22 -4.95 -13.06 10.13
C LYS A 22 -3.64 -12.87 9.35
N SER A 23 -3.22 -13.88 8.59
CA SER A 23 -2.03 -13.80 7.74
C SER A 23 -2.14 -12.66 6.72
N LEU A 24 -3.27 -12.55 6.02
CA LEU A 24 -3.49 -11.46 5.05
C LEU A 24 -3.58 -10.09 5.73
N GLN A 25 -4.19 -9.98 6.91
CA GLN A 25 -4.21 -8.74 7.70
C GLN A 25 -2.80 -8.32 8.13
N ASP A 26 -1.98 -9.24 8.61
CA ASP A 26 -0.60 -8.97 9.01
C ASP A 26 0.25 -8.52 7.80
N ASN A 27 0.09 -9.18 6.65
CA ASN A 27 0.78 -8.78 5.42
C ASN A 27 0.33 -7.40 4.91
N LEU A 28 -0.98 -7.12 4.95
CA LEU A 28 -1.53 -5.80 4.59
C LEU A 28 -1.01 -4.70 5.53
N ARG A 29 -0.94 -4.97 6.83
CA ARG A 29 -0.39 -4.03 7.82
C ARG A 29 1.09 -3.75 7.54
N ARG A 30 1.92 -4.79 7.39
CA ARG A 30 3.35 -4.63 7.04
C ARG A 30 3.56 -3.89 5.73
N PHE A 31 2.70 -4.14 4.74
CA PHE A 31 2.74 -3.43 3.47
C PHE A 31 2.51 -1.92 3.67
N GLN A 32 1.55 -1.53 4.52
CA GLN A 32 1.34 -0.11 4.86
C GLN A 32 2.50 0.47 5.67
N GLU A 33 3.09 -0.28 6.60
CA GLU A 33 4.27 0.14 7.36
C GLU A 33 5.44 0.49 6.43
N PHE A 34 5.81 -0.41 5.50
CA PHE A 34 6.86 -0.12 4.52
C PHE A 34 6.51 1.02 3.56
N LYS A 35 5.23 1.18 3.21
CA LYS A 35 4.78 2.31 2.40
C LYS A 35 4.99 3.64 3.13
N LEU A 36 4.66 3.71 4.43
CA LEU A 36 4.91 4.89 5.26
C LEU A 36 6.41 5.13 5.43
N GLU A 37 7.20 4.09 5.69
CA GLU A 37 8.65 4.18 5.79
C GLU A 37 9.27 4.76 4.50
N LEU A 38 8.78 4.35 3.32
CA LEU A 38 9.23 4.94 2.04
C LEU A 38 8.89 6.43 1.92
N VAL A 39 7.76 6.88 2.45
CA VAL A 39 7.41 8.31 2.46
C VAL A 39 8.35 9.08 3.38
N GLU A 40 8.59 8.56 4.58
CA GLU A 40 9.53 9.16 5.54
C GLU A 40 10.96 9.21 5.00
N LEU A 41 11.43 8.13 4.38
CA LEU A 41 12.77 8.08 3.76
C LEU A 41 12.89 9.03 2.57
N LYS A 42 11.83 9.25 1.79
CA LYS A 42 11.81 10.27 0.72
C LYS A 42 11.94 11.68 1.28
N MET A 43 11.27 11.97 2.41
CA MET A 43 11.44 13.24 3.10
C MET A 43 12.86 13.41 3.64
N ALA A 44 13.40 12.38 4.31
CA ALA A 44 14.77 12.38 4.80
C ALA A 44 15.79 12.57 3.68
N LEU A 45 15.58 11.94 2.52
CA LEU A 45 16.43 12.12 1.34
C LEU A 45 16.45 13.59 0.88
N ARG A 46 15.28 14.23 0.78
CA ARG A 46 15.17 15.66 0.42
C ARG A 46 15.93 16.55 1.40
N GLU A 47 15.83 16.28 2.70
CA GLU A 47 16.55 17.03 3.74
C GLU A 47 18.07 16.86 3.65
N VAL A 48 18.54 15.62 3.46
CA VAL A 48 19.98 15.32 3.32
C VAL A 48 20.53 15.98 2.05
N GLN A 49 19.79 15.92 0.94
CA GLN A 49 20.15 16.60 -0.31
C GLN A 49 20.24 18.12 -0.15
N ALA A 50 19.26 18.73 0.53
CA ALA A 50 19.28 20.17 0.82
C ALA A 50 20.50 20.59 1.65
N LYS A 51 20.96 19.71 2.57
CA LYS A 51 22.15 19.89 3.40
C LYS A 51 23.46 19.46 2.71
N ARG A 52 23.41 18.98 1.45
CA ARG A 52 24.54 18.38 0.73
C ARG A 52 25.24 17.24 1.49
N GLY A 53 24.46 16.51 2.29
CA GLY A 53 24.95 15.34 3.04
C GLY A 53 25.07 14.09 2.17
N ALA A 54 25.70 13.05 2.71
CA ALA A 54 25.81 11.75 2.05
C ALA A 54 24.45 11.03 2.02
N ILE A 55 23.95 10.74 0.83
CA ILE A 55 22.61 10.15 0.61
C ILE A 55 22.60 8.61 0.62
N GLU A 56 23.76 7.97 0.50
CA GLU A 56 23.90 6.53 0.23
C GLU A 56 23.19 5.64 1.27
N ALA A 57 23.28 6.02 2.56
CA ALA A 57 22.62 5.30 3.63
C ALA A 57 21.08 5.37 3.52
N VAL A 58 20.54 6.54 3.14
CA VAL A 58 19.10 6.74 2.95
C VAL A 58 18.62 5.98 1.72
N GLU A 59 19.35 6.06 0.61
CA GLU A 59 19.01 5.32 -0.62
C GLU A 59 19.03 3.81 -0.42
N THR A 60 19.99 3.29 0.36
CA THR A 60 20.07 1.86 0.69
C THR A 60 18.83 1.41 1.46
N LYS A 61 18.41 2.18 2.48
CA LYS A 61 17.17 1.91 3.21
C LYS A 61 15.94 2.00 2.31
N MET A 62 15.89 2.98 1.39
CA MET A 62 14.79 3.11 0.43
C MET A 62 14.69 1.90 -0.50
N ARG A 63 15.81 1.41 -1.04
CA ARG A 63 15.82 0.21 -1.88
C ARG A 63 15.32 -1.01 -1.12
N TYR A 64 15.75 -1.16 0.14
CA TYR A 64 15.29 -2.24 1.01
C TYR A 64 13.78 -2.16 1.26
N ALA A 65 13.28 -1.03 1.76
CA ALA A 65 11.86 -0.82 2.06
C ALA A 65 11.00 -1.02 0.80
N LYS A 66 11.47 -0.56 -0.37
CA LYS A 66 10.81 -0.81 -1.65
C LYS A 66 10.76 -2.29 -2.01
N SER A 67 11.87 -3.00 -1.89
CA SER A 67 11.92 -4.44 -2.16
C SER A 67 10.96 -5.22 -1.26
N GLN A 68 10.89 -4.88 0.04
CA GLN A 68 9.95 -5.51 0.97
C GLN A 68 8.49 -5.18 0.63
N MET A 69 8.20 -3.92 0.29
CA MET A 69 6.87 -3.50 -0.12
C MET A 69 6.41 -4.24 -1.39
N ASP A 70 7.26 -4.36 -2.40
CA ASP A 70 6.95 -5.06 -3.65
C ASP A 70 6.72 -6.56 -3.40
N ASN A 71 7.55 -7.20 -2.56
CA ASN A 71 7.36 -8.61 -2.18
C ASN A 71 6.03 -8.84 -1.45
N LEU A 72 5.69 -7.96 -0.49
CA LEU A 72 4.43 -8.05 0.24
C LEU A 72 3.22 -7.81 -0.66
N HIS A 73 3.33 -6.90 -1.63
CA HIS A 73 2.30 -6.66 -2.62
C HIS A 73 1.96 -7.96 -3.38
N ASP A 74 2.97 -8.67 -3.88
CA ASP A 74 2.79 -9.91 -4.62
C ASP A 74 2.23 -11.05 -3.77
N ILE A 75 2.60 -11.10 -2.49
CA ILE A 75 2.01 -12.04 -1.51
C ILE A 75 0.53 -11.71 -1.30
N VAL A 76 0.19 -10.44 -1.07
CA VAL A 76 -1.20 -9.99 -0.86
C VAL A 76 -2.05 -10.27 -2.09
N LEU A 77 -1.56 -10.01 -3.30
CA LEU A 77 -2.28 -10.30 -4.53
C LEU A 77 -2.58 -11.80 -4.67
N ARG A 78 -1.58 -12.65 -4.42
CA ARG A 78 -1.77 -14.11 -4.43
C ARG A 78 -2.78 -14.56 -3.37
N GLN A 79 -2.69 -14.06 -2.15
CA GLN A 79 -3.66 -14.40 -1.09
C GLN A 79 -5.08 -13.95 -1.45
N LYS A 80 -5.25 -12.74 -1.99
CA LYS A 80 -6.56 -12.25 -2.44
C LYS A 80 -7.15 -13.05 -3.61
N SER A 81 -6.33 -13.81 -4.33
CA SER A 81 -6.79 -14.72 -5.40
C SER A 81 -7.30 -16.07 -4.88
N ILE A 82 -7.08 -16.39 -3.60
CA ILE A 82 -7.56 -17.63 -2.98
C ILE A 82 -9.09 -17.58 -2.89
N ALA A 83 -9.74 -18.57 -3.50
CA ALA A 83 -11.19 -18.69 -3.49
C ALA A 83 -11.72 -18.79 -2.06
N GLY A 84 -12.71 -17.95 -1.73
CA GLY A 84 -13.31 -17.95 -0.39
C GLY A 84 -12.49 -17.24 0.69
N LEU A 85 -11.38 -16.58 0.36
CA LEU A 85 -10.64 -15.73 1.31
C LEU A 85 -11.03 -14.26 1.19
N TRP A 86 -11.04 -13.72 -0.03
CA TRP A 86 -11.25 -12.30 -0.29
C TRP A 86 -12.37 -12.06 -1.30
N LYS A 87 -13.23 -11.09 -0.99
CA LYS A 87 -14.21 -10.52 -1.90
C LYS A 87 -13.58 -9.27 -2.51
N PRO A 88 -13.39 -9.21 -3.84
CA PRO A 88 -12.81 -8.04 -4.49
C PRO A 88 -13.69 -6.80 -4.27
N PRO A 89 -13.13 -5.60 -4.39
CA PRO A 89 -13.90 -4.37 -4.39
C PRO A 89 -14.96 -4.37 -5.49
N THR A 90 -16.01 -3.58 -5.30
CA THR A 90 -17.01 -3.37 -6.36
C THR A 90 -16.44 -2.48 -7.47
N SER A 91 -16.94 -2.63 -8.70
CA SER A 91 -16.52 -1.80 -9.84
C SER A 91 -16.75 -0.30 -9.61
N SER A 92 -17.80 0.07 -8.88
CA SER A 92 -18.07 1.46 -8.51
C SER A 92 -17.01 2.03 -7.56
N PHE A 93 -16.55 1.21 -6.60
CA PHE A 93 -15.43 1.56 -5.73
C PHE A 93 -14.14 1.76 -6.51
N GLU A 94 -13.81 0.82 -7.40
CA GLU A 94 -12.60 0.90 -8.23
C GLU A 94 -12.59 2.16 -9.10
N ARG A 95 -13.72 2.48 -9.74
CA ARG A 95 -13.86 3.71 -10.52
C ARG A 95 -13.61 4.95 -9.66
N LYS A 96 -14.23 5.02 -8.48
CA LYS A 96 -14.06 6.18 -7.59
C LYS A 96 -12.63 6.30 -7.08
N ARG A 97 -11.97 5.18 -6.79
CA ARG A 97 -10.55 5.16 -6.43
C ARG A 97 -9.67 5.63 -7.59
N GLY A 98 -9.98 5.24 -8.82
CA GLY A 98 -9.31 5.74 -10.02
C GLY A 98 -9.40 7.26 -10.15
N GLU A 99 -10.59 7.83 -9.97
CA GLU A 99 -10.80 9.29 -9.97
C GLU A 99 -9.96 9.99 -8.88
N VAL A 100 -9.92 9.44 -7.67
CA VAL A 100 -9.09 10.00 -6.58
C VAL A 100 -7.61 9.96 -6.94
N ASN A 101 -7.12 8.83 -7.46
CA ASN A 101 -5.72 8.69 -7.86
C ASN A 101 -5.33 9.68 -8.97
N GLU A 102 -6.22 9.92 -9.94
CA GLU A 102 -6.01 10.90 -11.01
C GLU A 102 -5.90 12.33 -10.44
N LEU A 103 -6.77 12.68 -9.49
CA LEU A 103 -6.72 13.98 -8.81
C LEU A 103 -5.43 14.14 -7.99
N GLU A 104 -5.02 13.10 -7.24
CA GLU A 104 -3.77 13.09 -6.49
C GLU A 104 -2.55 13.25 -7.40
N ALA A 105 -2.52 12.55 -8.54
CA ALA A 105 -1.45 12.69 -9.53
C ALA A 105 -1.36 14.10 -10.12
N ARG A 106 -2.51 14.73 -10.41
CA ARG A 106 -2.56 16.12 -10.88
C ARG A 106 -2.03 17.09 -9.84
N LEU A 107 -2.38 16.91 -8.57
CA LEU A 107 -1.86 17.75 -7.48
C LEU A 107 -0.35 17.60 -7.32
N ALA A 108 0.19 16.39 -7.46
CA ALA A 108 1.62 16.13 -7.36
C ALA A 108 2.46 16.77 -8.49
N LEU A 109 1.84 17.15 -9.61
CA LEU A 109 2.51 17.87 -10.71
C LEU A 109 2.48 19.40 -10.54
N LEU A 110 1.62 19.92 -9.65
CA LEU A 110 1.41 21.34 -9.41
C LEU A 110 2.18 21.88 -8.20
N GLY A 111 2.93 21.02 -7.48
CA GLY A 111 3.76 21.38 -6.33
C GLY A 111 5.15 20.77 -6.42
#